data_AF-W1Y0X4-F1
#
_entry.id   AF-W1Y0X4-F1
#
_cell.length_a   1.000
_cell.length_b   1.000
_cell.length_c   1.000
_cell.angle_alpha   90.00
_cell.angle_beta   90.00
_cell.angle_gamma   90.00
#
_symmetry.space_group_name_H-M   'P 1'
#
loop_
_entity.id
_entity.type
_entity.pdbx_description
1 polymer ?
#
loop_
_entity_poly.entity_id
_entity_poly.type
_entity_poly.pdbx_seq_one_letter_code
_entity_poly.pdbx_strand_id
1 'polypeptide(L)' 'TDQNAFEHEKENVFAKSWICVAHSSELANANDYVTREIIGESIVLVRGRDKVLRAFYNVCPHRGHQLLSGEGKA' A
#
# COMPACT_ATOMS: atom_id res chain seq x y z
N THR A 1 -16.85 -18.04 -6.24
CA THR A 1 -16.86 -17.76 -7.70
C THR A 1 -17.88 -16.71 -8.09
N ASP A 2 -18.76 -16.28 -7.18
CA ASP A 2 -19.69 -15.17 -7.43
C ASP A 2 -18.96 -13.83 -7.38
N GLN A 3 -19.07 -13.02 -8.44
CA GLN A 3 -18.41 -11.72 -8.53
C GLN A 3 -19.03 -10.69 -7.58
N ASN A 4 -20.36 -10.70 -7.40
CA ASN A 4 -21.04 -9.75 -6.52
C ASN A 4 -20.66 -10.01 -5.06
N ALA A 5 -20.51 -11.28 -4.68
CA ALA A 5 -19.99 -11.63 -3.36
C ALA A 5 -18.57 -11.08 -3.14
N PHE A 6 -17.69 -11.21 -4.15
CA PHE A 6 -16.33 -10.68 -4.07
C PHE A 6 -16.31 -9.15 -3.94
N GLU A 7 -17.06 -8.41 -4.75
CA GLU A 7 -17.13 -6.94 -4.63
C GLU A 7 -17.69 -6.52 -3.26
N HIS A 8 -18.65 -7.27 -2.73
CA HIS A 8 -19.18 -7.00 -1.40
C HIS A 8 -18.13 -7.20 -0.30
N GLU A 9 -17.34 -8.28 -0.37
CA GLU A 9 -16.24 -8.55 0.56
C GLU A 9 -15.10 -7.54 0.41
N LYS A 10 -14.76 -7.13 -0.82
CA LYS A 10 -13.78 -6.09 -1.11
C LYS A 10 -14.07 -4.81 -0.30
N GLU A 11 -15.30 -4.31 -0.39
CA GLU A 11 -15.72 -3.06 0.25
C GLU A 11 -15.97 -3.20 1.76
N ASN A 12 -16.48 -4.35 2.20
CA ASN A 12 -16.96 -4.49 3.59
C ASN A 12 -16.02 -5.25 4.51
N VAL A 13 -15.09 -6.03 3.96
CA VAL A 13 -14.11 -6.79 4.72
C VAL A 13 -12.73 -6.20 4.49
N PHE A 14 -12.22 -6.26 3.26
CA PHE A 14 -10.82 -5.94 2.99
C PHE A 14 -10.51 -4.45 3.14
N ALA A 15 -11.36 -3.56 2.60
CA ALA A 15 -11.19 -2.12 2.75
C ALA A 15 -11.35 -1.60 4.19
N LYS A 16 -11.88 -2.42 5.11
CA LYS A 16 -12.19 -2.06 6.50
C LYS A 16 -11.40 -2.87 7.55
N SER A 17 -10.50 -3.74 7.10
CA SER A 17 -9.70 -4.62 7.97
C SER A 17 -8.22 -4.28 7.91
N TRP A 18 -7.48 -4.69 8.93
CA TRP A 18 -6.03 -4.69 8.88
C TRP A 18 -5.52 -5.81 7.98
N ILE A 19 -4.71 -5.45 6.97
CA ILE A 19 -4.10 -6.39 6.04
C ILE A 19 -2.59 -6.38 6.28
N CYS A 20 -2.01 -7.56 6.53
CA CYS A 20 -0.56 -7.71 6.69
C CYS A 20 0.11 -7.65 5.31
N VAL A 21 1.07 -6.74 5.12
CA VAL A 21 1.59 -6.36 3.79
C VAL A 21 3.11 -6.44 3.65
N ALA A 22 3.83 -6.44 4.78
CA ALA A 22 5.29 -6.48 4.80
C ALA A 22 5.78 -6.90 6.20
N HIS A 23 6.97 -7.50 6.25
CA HIS A 23 7.72 -7.66 7.49
C HIS A 23 8.45 -6.35 7.84
N SER A 24 8.67 -6.10 9.13
CA SER A 24 9.30 -4.85 9.58
C SER A 24 10.74 -4.66 9.07
N SER A 25 11.44 -5.74 8.70
CA SER A 25 12.80 -5.66 8.14
C SER A 25 12.85 -5.01 6.76
N GLU A 26 11.76 -5.07 5.98
CA GLU A 26 11.68 -4.45 4.64
C GLU A 26 11.61 -2.92 4.72
N LEU A 27 11.24 -2.39 5.89
CA LEU A 27 11.03 -0.97 6.15
C LEU A 27 11.78 -0.57 7.42
N ALA A 28 13.02 -1.03 7.60
CA ALA A 28 13.75 -0.84 8.86
C ALA A 28 14.35 0.56 8.99
N ASN A 29 14.78 1.16 7.89
CA ASN A 29 15.53 2.41 7.86
C ASN A 29 14.69 3.57 7.34
N ALA A 30 15.12 4.79 7.64
CA ALA A 30 14.56 5.98 7.02
C ALA A 30 14.69 5.88 5.49
N ASN A 31 13.63 6.30 4.81
CA ASN A 31 13.40 6.26 3.38
C ASN A 31 13.15 4.88 2.77
N ASP A 32 13.24 3.79 3.52
CA ASP A 32 12.87 2.48 2.99
C ASP A 32 11.39 2.50 2.58
N TYR A 33 11.08 1.98 1.39
CA TYR A 33 9.73 1.85 0.88
C TYR A 33 9.50 0.50 0.20
N VAL A 34 8.26 0.06 0.22
CA VAL A 34 7.76 -1.07 -0.57
C VAL A 34 6.38 -0.73 -1.14
N THR A 35 6.08 -1.27 -2.32
CA THR A 35 4.76 -1.18 -2.94
C THR A 35 4.04 -2.53 -2.89
N ARG A 36 2.72 -2.51 -2.72
CA ARG A 36 1.85 -3.69 -2.74
C ARG A 36 0.56 -3.38 -3.49
N GLU A 37 0.01 -4.37 -4.16
CA GLU A 37 -1.32 -4.31 -4.74
C GLU A 37 -2.28 -5.10 -3.84
N ILE A 38 -3.36 -4.46 -3.41
CA ILE A 38 -4.33 -5.03 -2.47
C ILE A 38 -5.71 -4.69 -3.00
N ILE A 39 -6.53 -5.69 -3.32
CA ILE A 39 -7.90 -5.51 -3.86
C ILE A 39 -7.99 -4.53 -5.04
N GLY A 40 -6.95 -4.45 -5.87
CA GLY A 40 -6.87 -3.52 -7.01
C GLY A 40 -6.35 -2.12 -6.68
N GLU A 41 -6.00 -1.86 -5.42
CA GLU A 41 -5.39 -0.61 -4.96
C GLU A 41 -3.87 -0.76 -4.85
N SER A 42 -3.13 0.12 -5.53
CA SER A 42 -1.68 0.22 -5.33
C SER A 42 -1.39 1.06 -4.09
N ILE A 43 -0.76 0.46 -3.09
CA ILE A 43 -0.38 1.09 -1.83
C ILE A 43 1.14 1.16 -1.73
N VAL A 44 1.65 2.31 -1.33
CA VAL A 44 3.06 2.46 -0.94
C VAL A 44 3.18 2.58 0.56
N LEU A 45 4.01 1.73 1.15
CA LEU A 45 4.49 1.85 2.52
C LEU A 45 5.86 2.52 2.50
N VAL A 46 6.06 3.51 3.35
CA VAL A 46 7.32 4.24 3.43
C VAL A 46 7.65 4.62 4.86
N ARG A 47 8.91 4.42 5.26
CA ARG A 47 9.43 5.01 6.48
C ARG A 47 9.97 6.40 6.16
N GLY A 48 9.34 7.44 6.68
CA GLY A 48 9.76 8.81 6.43
C GLY A 48 11.17 9.10 6.95
N ARG A 49 11.73 10.24 6.52
CA ARG A 49 13.00 10.77 7.04
C ARG A 49 12.98 10.98 8.55
N ASP A 50 11.79 11.22 9.09
CA ASP A 50 11.48 11.32 10.52
C ASP A 50 11.38 9.96 11.23
N LYS A 51 11.67 8.85 10.53
CA LYS A 51 11.55 7.45 10.96
C LYS A 51 10.12 6.98 11.26
N VAL A 52 9.11 7.80 10.95
CA VAL A 52 7.70 7.45 11.12
C VAL A 52 7.23 6.65 9.91
N LEU A 53 6.65 5.46 10.17
CA LEU A 53 6.08 4.60 9.14
C LEU A 53 4.71 5.14 8.70
N ARG A 54 4.48 5.22 7.40
CA ARG A 54 3.21 5.66 6.80
C ARG A 54 2.87 4.77 5.61
N ALA A 55 1.60 4.79 5.23
CA ALA A 55 1.10 4.16 4.01
C ALA A 55 0.21 5.15 3.25
N PHE A 56 0.28 5.12 1.92
CA PHE A 56 -0.49 6.00 1.04
C PHE A 56 -0.96 5.22 -0.18
N TYR A 57 -2.07 5.66 -0.79
CA TYR A 57 -2.37 5.27 -2.16
C TYR A 57 -1.22 5.74 -3.07
N ASN A 58 -0.71 4.83 -3.88
CA ASN A 58 0.43 5.05 -4.77
C ASN A 58 -0.02 5.70 -6.08
N VAL A 59 -0.67 6.85 -5.97
CA VAL A 59 -1.29 7.56 -7.09
C VAL A 59 -1.00 9.05 -6.98
N CYS A 60 -0.51 9.63 -8.06
CA CYS A 60 -0.24 11.06 -8.12
C CYS A 60 -1.56 11.83 -8.09
N PRO A 61 -1.75 12.77 -7.13
CA PRO A 61 -3.01 13.51 -7.00
C PRO A 61 -3.27 14.46 -8.18
N HIS A 62 -2.29 14.71 -9.04
CA HIS A 62 -2.45 15.58 -10.20
C HIS A 62 -3.18 14.89 -11.35
N ARG A 63 -2.70 13.72 -11.78
CA ARG A 63 -3.21 13.02 -12.99
C ARG A 63 -3.17 11.49 -12.88
N GLY A 64 -3.09 10.92 -11.69
CA GLY A 64 -3.28 9.48 -11.51
C GLY A 64 -2.10 8.58 -11.87
N HIS A 65 -0.93 9.13 -12.21
CA HIS A 65 0.25 8.29 -12.47
C HIS A 65 0.74 7.62 -11.18
N GLN A 66 1.22 6.39 -11.28
CA GLN A 66 1.83 5.69 -10.15
C GLN A 66 3.10 6.43 -9.68
N LEU A 67 3.31 6.57 -8.37
CA LEU A 67 4.42 7.37 -7.84
C LEU A 67 5.72 6.56 -7.71
N LEU A 68 5.63 5.33 -7.18
CA LEU A 68 6.76 4.46 -6.90
C LEU A 68 6.51 3.04 -7.43
N SER A 69 7.56 2.27 -7.67
CA SER A 69 7.47 0.89 -8.19
C SER A 69 8.46 -0.02 -7.48
N GLY A 70 8.01 -1.21 -7.05
CA GLY A 70 8.85 -2.20 -6.40
C GLY A 70 9.18 -1.82 -4.95
N GLU A 71 10.46 -1.84 -4.63
CA GLU A 71 11.01 -1.60 -3.29
C GLU A 71 12.36 -0.87 -3.39
N GLY A 72 12.72 -0.13 -2.34
CA GLY A 72 13.99 0.59 -2.32
C GLY A 72 14.00 1.76 -1.34
N LYS A 73 14.69 2.85 -1.72
CA LYS A 73 14.77 4.08 -0.92
C LYS A 73 14.19 5.27 -1.67
N ALA A 74 13.32 6.02 -1.00
CA ALA A 74 12.65 7.22 -1.51
C ALA A 74 13.40 8.53 -1.20
#